data_AF-A0AAX6BFG6-F1
#
_entry.id   AF-A0AAX6BFG6-F1
#
_cell.length_a   1.000
_cell.length_b   1.000
_cell.length_c   1.000
_cell.angle_alpha   90.00
_cell.angle_beta   90.00
_cell.angle_gamma   90.00
#
_symmetry.space_group_name_H-M   'P 1'
#
loop_
_entity.id
_entity.type
_entity.pdbx_description
1 polymer ?
#
loop_
_entity_poly.entity_id
_entity_poly.type
_entity_poly.pdbx_seq_one_letter_code
_entity_poly.pdbx_strand_id
1 'polypeptide(L)'
;MEKINVGCRFTLSVMSDNFIDIILSALNEVDMSKVQRKTDRVSTFIEGTAKDVFEVVQAIYKSAGKSEKHIVLNATFSTGRHEEYFEERKINSKENMPLNQQLCASFPVSTQFSLYPLDTPHYVDIIKSGIGAVKQQGVFAETVPFATALEGDVDKVFASLYECFMKSVQQARVVMTVNMSAHSPSSKR
;
A
#
# COMPACT_ATOMS: atom_id res chain seq x y z
N MET A 1 -13.58 16.81 -2.23
CA MET A 1 -12.13 16.58 -2.05
C MET A 1 -11.51 16.41 -3.43
N GLU A 2 -10.46 17.16 -3.71
CA GLU A 2 -9.69 17.03 -4.95
C GLU A 2 -9.12 15.61 -5.08
N LYS A 3 -9.19 15.02 -6.27
CA LYS A 3 -8.68 13.67 -6.52
C LYS A 3 -7.14 13.73 -6.57
N ILE A 4 -6.47 13.35 -5.49
CA ILE A 4 -5.01 13.27 -5.42
C ILE A 4 -4.54 12.07 -6.25
N ASN A 5 -3.68 12.30 -7.24
CA ASN A 5 -3.02 11.24 -8.01
C ASN A 5 -1.79 10.73 -7.23
N VAL A 6 -1.65 9.41 -7.18
CA VAL A 6 -0.60 8.70 -6.44
C VAL A 6 -0.04 7.60 -7.33
N GLY A 7 1.28 7.45 -7.31
CA GLY A 7 1.96 6.27 -7.79
C GLY A 7 2.30 5.33 -6.63
N CYS A 8 2.23 4.03 -6.84
CA CYS A 8 2.80 3.03 -5.95
C CYS A 8 3.70 2.08 -6.73
N ARG A 9 4.94 1.94 -6.30
CA ARG A 9 5.84 0.88 -6.76
C ARG A 9 6.02 -0.12 -5.65
N PHE A 10 5.78 -1.40 -5.93
CA PHE A 10 5.89 -2.44 -4.92
C PHE A 10 6.48 -3.75 -5.44
N THR A 11 7.06 -4.51 -4.52
CA THR A 11 7.49 -5.89 -4.71
C THR A 11 6.72 -6.76 -3.72
N LEU A 12 6.17 -7.87 -4.21
CA LEU A 12 5.56 -8.91 -3.41
C LEU A 12 6.52 -10.10 -3.32
N SER A 13 7.07 -10.34 -2.14
CA SER A 13 7.94 -11.48 -1.87
C SER A 13 7.14 -12.59 -1.22
N VAL A 14 7.28 -13.81 -1.73
CA VAL A 14 6.61 -15.01 -1.22
C VAL A 14 7.67 -16.04 -0.88
N MET A 15 7.76 -16.44 0.39
CA MET A 15 8.78 -17.34 0.90
C MET A 15 8.33 -18.81 0.69
N SER A 16 8.19 -19.20 -0.58
CA SER A 16 7.70 -20.52 -0.99
C SER A 16 8.16 -20.85 -2.41
N ASP A 17 8.39 -22.12 -2.72
CA ASP A 17 8.85 -22.57 -4.05
C ASP A 17 7.82 -22.27 -5.16
N ASN A 18 6.54 -22.20 -4.80
CA ASN A 18 5.45 -21.81 -5.70
C ASN A 18 5.19 -20.29 -5.74
N PHE A 19 6.21 -19.45 -5.48
CA PHE A 19 6.09 -17.99 -5.47
C PHE A 19 5.53 -17.43 -6.78
N ILE A 20 5.91 -18.01 -7.93
CA ILE A 20 5.48 -17.58 -9.26
C ILE A 20 3.95 -17.63 -9.35
N ASP A 21 3.35 -18.77 -9.03
CA ASP A 21 1.91 -18.99 -9.13
C ASP A 21 1.13 -18.09 -8.17
N ILE A 22 1.65 -17.87 -6.96
CA ILE A 22 1.02 -16.99 -5.96
C ILE A 22 1.04 -15.53 -6.43
N ILE A 23 2.19 -15.04 -6.90
CA ILE A 23 2.32 -13.65 -7.37
C ILE A 23 1.45 -13.42 -8.61
N LEU A 24 1.52 -14.31 -9.61
CA LEU A 24 0.74 -14.15 -10.84
C LEU A 24 -0.76 -14.28 -10.59
N SER A 25 -1.20 -15.21 -9.74
CA SER A 25 -2.61 -15.31 -9.33
C SER A 25 -3.08 -14.04 -8.66
N ALA A 26 -2.31 -13.49 -7.71
CA ALA A 26 -2.67 -12.25 -7.02
C ALA A 26 -2.80 -11.04 -7.97
N LEU A 27 -1.94 -10.94 -8.98
CA LEU A 27 -2.01 -9.88 -10.00
C LEU A 27 -3.15 -10.06 -11.02
N ASN A 28 -3.67 -11.28 -11.18
CA ASN A 28 -4.73 -11.60 -12.14
C ASN A 28 -6.13 -11.59 -11.51
N GLU A 29 -6.26 -11.95 -10.24
CA GLU A 29 -7.54 -11.94 -9.51
C GLU A 29 -8.04 -10.53 -9.20
N VAL A 30 -7.13 -9.57 -9.08
CA VAL A 30 -7.45 -8.19 -8.68
C VAL A 30 -7.86 -7.38 -9.90
N ASP A 31 -9.01 -6.71 -9.80
CA ASP A 31 -9.46 -5.75 -10.80
C ASP A 31 -8.57 -4.50 -10.74
N MET A 32 -7.77 -4.31 -11.78
CA MET A 32 -6.88 -3.15 -11.96
C MET A 32 -7.40 -2.16 -13.01
N SER A 33 -8.67 -2.25 -13.41
CA SER A 33 -9.25 -1.38 -14.46
C SER A 33 -9.24 0.11 -14.12
N LYS A 34 -9.16 0.46 -12.83
CA LYS A 34 -9.13 1.84 -12.32
C LYS A 34 -7.73 2.43 -12.18
N VAL A 35 -6.68 1.64 -12.41
CA VAL A 35 -5.29 2.09 -12.30
C VAL A 35 -4.52 1.77 -13.57
N GLN A 36 -3.50 2.57 -13.86
CA GLN A 36 -2.49 2.20 -14.84
C GLN A 36 -1.45 1.31 -14.17
N ARG A 37 -0.84 0.38 -14.91
CA ARG A 37 0.14 -0.56 -14.35
C ARG A 37 1.28 -0.89 -15.31
N LYS A 38 2.45 -1.16 -14.75
CA LYS A 38 3.61 -1.73 -15.46
C LYS A 38 4.39 -2.63 -14.51
N THR A 39 4.61 -3.88 -14.91
CA THR A 39 5.43 -4.83 -14.16
C THR A 39 6.74 -5.05 -14.89
N ASP A 40 7.83 -5.01 -14.14
CA ASP A 40 9.17 -5.35 -14.59
C ASP A 40 9.74 -6.50 -13.74
N ARG A 41 11.03 -6.83 -13.92
CA ARG A 41 11.66 -7.96 -13.24
C ARG A 41 11.89 -7.72 -11.74
N VAL A 42 11.72 -6.49 -11.27
CA VAL A 42 11.99 -6.09 -9.88
C VAL A 42 10.69 -5.81 -9.13
N SER A 43 9.73 -5.15 -9.78
CA SER A 43 8.55 -4.59 -9.12
C SER A 43 7.38 -4.40 -10.07
N THR A 44 6.22 -4.11 -9.49
CA THR A 44 5.04 -3.60 -10.18
C THR A 44 4.83 -2.14 -9.79
N PHE A 45 4.65 -1.29 -10.79
CA PHE A 45 4.20 0.08 -10.63
C PHE A 45 2.71 0.18 -10.95
N ILE A 46 1.97 0.91 -10.13
CA ILE A 46 0.59 1.31 -10.40
C ILE A 46 0.39 2.82 -10.17
N GLU A 47 -0.48 3.46 -10.95
CA GLU A 47 -0.82 4.88 -10.82
C GLU A 47 -2.32 5.11 -10.98
N GLY A 48 -2.89 6.02 -10.18
CA GLY A 48 -4.31 6.33 -10.17
C GLY A 48 -4.71 7.24 -9.02
N THR A 49 -6.00 7.31 -8.68
CA THR A 49 -6.38 8.06 -7.47
C THR A 49 -5.79 7.40 -6.23
N ALA A 50 -5.47 8.18 -5.20
CA ALA A 50 -4.96 7.65 -3.93
C ALA A 50 -5.82 6.50 -3.39
N LYS A 51 -7.14 6.62 -3.47
CA LYS A 51 -8.07 5.59 -3.03
C LYS A 51 -7.92 4.30 -3.86
N ASP A 52 -8.00 4.41 -5.19
CA ASP A 52 -7.92 3.24 -6.08
C ASP A 52 -6.56 2.52 -5.94
N VAL A 53 -5.47 3.27 -5.80
CA VAL A 53 -4.12 2.72 -5.64
C VAL A 53 -3.98 1.95 -4.34
N PHE A 54 -4.41 2.50 -3.20
CA PHE A 54 -4.38 1.77 -1.93
C PHE A 54 -5.29 0.54 -1.95
N GLU A 55 -6.50 0.66 -2.51
CA GLU A 55 -7.44 -0.48 -2.65
C GLU A 55 -6.83 -1.60 -3.50
N VAL A 56 -6.17 -1.28 -4.62
CA VAL A 56 -5.53 -2.28 -5.48
C VAL A 56 -4.33 -2.94 -4.78
N VAL A 57 -3.45 -2.19 -4.12
CA VAL A 57 -2.30 -2.78 -3.41
C VAL A 57 -2.77 -3.69 -2.27
N GLN A 58 -3.75 -3.24 -1.48
CA GLN A 58 -4.37 -4.04 -0.43
C GLN A 58 -4.96 -5.34 -1.00
N ALA A 59 -5.71 -5.24 -2.09
CA ALA A 59 -6.32 -6.38 -2.75
C ALA A 59 -5.29 -7.41 -3.24
N ILE A 60 -4.20 -6.96 -3.86
CA ILE A 60 -3.10 -7.85 -4.30
C ILE A 60 -2.49 -8.56 -3.09
N TYR A 61 -2.22 -7.82 -2.02
CA TYR A 61 -1.64 -8.38 -0.81
C TYR A 61 -2.56 -9.40 -0.14
N LYS A 62 -3.87 -9.09 -0.03
CA LYS A 62 -4.89 -10.01 0.51
C LYS A 62 -5.07 -11.25 -0.36
N SER A 63 -5.06 -11.11 -1.69
CA SER A 63 -5.13 -12.26 -2.61
C SER A 63 -3.93 -13.19 -2.42
N ALA A 64 -2.70 -12.65 -2.36
CA ALA A 64 -1.51 -13.43 -2.05
C ALA A 64 -1.59 -14.09 -0.66
N GLY A 65 -2.14 -13.40 0.33
CA GLY A 65 -2.29 -13.89 1.70
C GLY A 65 -3.22 -15.09 1.85
N LYS A 66 -4.11 -15.35 0.88
CA LYS A 66 -4.93 -16.59 0.82
C LYS A 66 -4.08 -17.85 0.74
N SER A 67 -2.83 -17.74 0.28
CA SER A 67 -1.91 -18.88 0.19
C SER A 67 -1.40 -19.38 1.56
N GLU A 68 -1.62 -18.60 2.63
CA GLU A 68 -1.08 -18.83 3.98
C GLU A 68 0.45 -19.02 4.04
N LYS A 69 1.16 -18.67 2.94
CA LYS A 69 2.62 -18.63 2.91
C LYS A 69 3.10 -17.33 3.54
N HIS A 70 4.32 -17.35 4.07
CA HIS A 70 4.96 -16.13 4.53
C HIS A 70 5.15 -15.19 3.34
N ILE A 71 4.47 -14.05 3.38
CA ILE A 71 4.53 -13.02 2.34
C ILE A 71 4.98 -11.68 2.93
N VAL A 72 5.68 -10.91 2.10
CA VAL A 72 6.11 -9.55 2.40
C VAL A 72 5.75 -8.63 1.24
N LEU A 73 5.06 -7.54 1.53
CA LEU A 73 4.87 -6.41 0.64
C LEU A 73 5.88 -5.33 0.99
N ASN A 74 6.75 -5.00 0.05
CA ASN A 74 7.59 -3.81 0.13
C ASN A 74 7.10 -2.79 -0.91
N ALA A 75 6.55 -1.67 -0.46
CA ALA A 75 5.86 -0.70 -1.29
C ALA A 75 6.35 0.73 -1.04
N THR A 76 6.35 1.55 -2.07
CA THR A 76 6.62 2.98 -2.00
C THR A 76 5.48 3.74 -2.68
N PHE A 77 4.72 4.48 -1.90
CA PHE A 77 3.67 5.39 -2.37
C PHE A 77 4.26 6.79 -2.54
N SER A 78 3.91 7.49 -3.61
CA SER A 78 4.39 8.86 -3.84
C SER A 78 3.30 9.72 -4.46
N THR A 79 3.20 10.96 -4.00
CA THR A 79 2.46 12.01 -4.73
C THR A 79 3.24 12.43 -5.97
N GLY A 80 2.54 12.59 -7.08
CA GLY A 80 3.11 13.06 -8.34
C GLY A 80 2.46 12.38 -9.54
N ARG A 81 2.61 12.99 -10.73
CA ARG A 81 2.29 12.33 -12.00
C ARG A 81 3.60 11.95 -12.68
N HIS A 82 3.71 10.72 -13.13
CA HIS A 82 4.80 10.33 -14.03
C HIS A 82 4.34 10.49 -15.48
N GLU A 83 4.46 11.72 -16.01
CA GLU A 83 3.99 12.10 -17.36
C GLU A 83 4.63 11.28 -18.49
N GLU A 84 5.85 10.77 -18.28
CA GLU A 84 6.62 10.06 -19.32
C GLU A 84 6.23 8.58 -19.51
N TYR A 85 5.49 7.98 -18.56
CA TYR A 85 5.35 6.52 -18.55
C TYR A 85 4.09 5.99 -19.23
N PHE A 86 3.06 6.81 -19.43
CA PHE A 86 1.78 6.35 -19.96
C PHE A 86 1.04 7.44 -20.75
N GLU A 87 0.54 7.07 -21.93
CA GLU A 87 -0.41 7.89 -22.68
C GLU A 87 -1.69 8.15 -21.85
N GLU A 88 -2.34 9.29 -22.06
CA GLU A 88 -3.61 9.66 -21.42
C GLU A 88 -4.71 8.62 -21.72
N ARG A 89 -4.78 7.54 -20.93
CA ARG A 89 -5.95 6.64 -20.98
C ARG A 89 -7.10 7.30 -20.24
N LYS A 90 -8.21 7.51 -20.95
CA LYS A 90 -9.52 7.74 -20.34
C LYS A 90 -9.89 6.47 -19.56
N ILE A 91 -9.58 6.45 -18.26
CA ILE A 91 -10.06 5.42 -17.34
C ILE A 91 -11.59 5.54 -17.36
N ASN A 92 -12.26 4.56 -17.98
CA ASN A 92 -13.71 4.49 -17.98
C ASN A 92 -14.16 4.10 -16.57
N SER A 93 -14.47 5.10 -15.76
CA SER A 93 -15.10 4.91 -14.45
C SER A 93 -16.54 4.43 -14.64
N LYS A 94 -16.73 3.15 -14.99
CA LYS A 94 -18.01 2.52 -14.72
C LYS A 94 -18.11 2.39 -13.20
N GLU A 95 -19.15 3.00 -12.62
CA GLU A 95 -19.52 2.87 -11.20
C GLU A 95 -20.00 1.44 -10.92
N ASN A 96 -19.10 0.47 -11.05
CA ASN A 96 -19.32 -0.85 -10.53
C ASN A 96 -18.78 -0.90 -9.10
N MET A 97 -19.52 -1.61 -8.24
CA MET A 97 -19.15 -2.01 -6.88
C MET A 97 -17.65 -2.38 -6.83
N PRO A 98 -16.88 -2.06 -5.78
CA PRO A 98 -15.44 -2.34 -5.81
C PRO A 98 -15.22 -3.85 -5.87
N LEU A 99 -14.92 -4.41 -7.05
CA LEU A 99 -14.70 -5.85 -7.23
C LEU A 99 -13.66 -6.39 -6.23
N ASN A 100 -12.69 -5.55 -5.88
CA ASN A 100 -11.61 -5.87 -4.97
C ASN A 100 -12.01 -5.94 -3.48
N GLN A 101 -13.12 -5.30 -3.07
CA GLN A 101 -13.61 -5.38 -1.68
C GLN A 101 -14.16 -6.77 -1.32
N GLN A 102 -14.45 -7.60 -2.32
CA GLN A 102 -14.94 -8.97 -2.13
C GLN A 102 -13.83 -9.97 -1.80
N LEU A 103 -12.56 -9.54 -1.73
CA LEU A 103 -11.46 -10.37 -1.26
C LEU A 103 -11.54 -10.52 0.27
N CYS A 104 -12.18 -11.60 0.71
CA CYS A 104 -12.52 -11.86 2.11
C CYS A 104 -11.35 -12.25 3.04
N ALA A 105 -10.12 -12.39 2.53
CA ALA A 105 -9.00 -12.86 3.34
C ALA A 105 -8.53 -11.78 4.31
N SER A 106 -8.93 -11.88 5.58
CA SER A 106 -8.44 -11.04 6.67
C SER A 106 -7.42 -11.81 7.50
N PHE A 107 -6.28 -11.20 7.81
CA PHE A 107 -5.22 -11.83 8.59
C PHE A 107 -4.39 -10.76 9.31
N PRO A 108 -3.74 -11.11 10.43
CA PRO A 108 -2.85 -10.20 11.12
C PRO A 108 -1.58 -9.93 10.30
N VAL A 109 -1.09 -8.69 10.38
CA VAL A 109 0.12 -8.22 9.73
C VAL A 109 0.99 -7.45 10.72
N SER A 110 2.30 -7.54 10.54
CA SER A 110 3.28 -6.65 11.18
C SER A 110 3.88 -5.77 10.10
N THR A 111 3.88 -4.46 10.32
CA THR A 111 4.24 -3.46 9.30
C THR A 111 5.20 -2.44 9.86
N GLN A 112 6.18 -2.03 9.05
CA GLN A 112 7.00 -0.86 9.31
C GLN A 112 6.82 0.12 8.15
N PHE A 113 6.56 1.38 8.46
CA PHE A 113 6.45 2.42 7.44
C PHE A 113 7.22 3.68 7.82
N SER A 114 7.61 4.45 6.80
CA SER A 114 8.33 5.72 6.96
C SER A 114 7.72 6.76 6.02
N LEU A 115 7.64 8.01 6.50
CA LEU A 115 7.11 9.14 5.75
C LEU A 115 8.22 10.12 5.42
N TYR A 116 8.24 10.56 4.17
CA TYR A 116 9.18 11.53 3.63
C TYR A 116 8.41 12.68 2.97
N PRO A 117 7.98 13.70 3.74
CA PRO A 117 7.53 14.97 3.18
C PRO A 117 8.70 15.63 2.45
N LEU A 118 8.49 15.99 1.19
CA LEU A 118 9.50 16.57 0.32
C LEU A 118 9.35 18.09 0.23
N ASP A 119 10.47 18.76 -0.07
CA ASP A 119 10.53 20.19 -0.38
C ASP A 119 9.94 21.12 0.70
N THR A 120 10.02 20.72 1.96
CA THR A 120 9.45 21.49 3.08
C THR A 120 10.35 21.49 4.32
N PRO A 121 10.62 22.67 4.92
CA PRO A 121 11.36 22.75 6.18
C PRO A 121 10.54 22.26 7.38
N HIS A 122 9.23 22.12 7.23
CA HIS A 122 8.29 21.68 8.29
C HIS A 122 8.03 20.17 8.25
N TYR A 123 8.91 19.39 7.61
CA TYR A 123 8.71 17.94 7.40
C TYR A 123 8.47 17.18 8.72
N VAL A 124 9.11 17.59 9.82
CA VAL A 124 8.94 16.97 11.14
C VAL A 124 7.51 17.07 11.64
N ASP A 125 6.87 18.23 11.47
CA ASP A 125 5.49 18.46 11.95
C ASP A 125 4.48 17.68 11.11
N ILE A 126 4.73 17.57 9.80
CA ILE A 126 3.93 16.75 8.90
C ILE A 126 4.03 15.27 9.29
N ILE A 127 5.25 14.75 9.54
CA ILE A 127 5.47 13.37 10.01
C ILE A 127 4.72 13.13 11.32
N LYS A 128 4.86 14.03 12.30
CA LYS A 128 4.15 13.93 13.59
C LYS A 128 2.64 13.94 13.43
N SER A 129 2.12 14.80 12.56
CA SER A 129 0.68 14.92 12.28
C SER A 129 0.13 13.66 11.61
N GLY A 130 0.85 13.11 10.63
CA GLY A 130 0.52 11.85 9.96
C GLY A 130 0.53 10.66 10.91
N ILE A 131 1.63 10.44 11.64
CA ILE A 131 1.74 9.37 12.65
C ILE A 131 0.68 9.55 13.76
N GLY A 132 0.37 10.78 14.13
CA GLY A 132 -0.68 11.11 15.10
C GLY A 132 -2.07 10.61 14.68
N ALA A 133 -2.37 10.54 13.37
CA ALA A 133 -3.61 9.92 12.89
C ALA A 133 -3.62 8.41 13.13
N VAL A 134 -2.50 7.73 12.86
CA VAL A 134 -2.39 6.27 13.03
C VAL A 134 -2.54 5.85 14.50
N LYS A 135 -2.00 6.63 15.44
CA LYS A 135 -2.10 6.35 16.88
C LYS A 135 -3.54 6.28 17.38
N GLN A 136 -4.50 6.89 16.68
CA GLN A 136 -5.92 6.89 17.06
C GLN A 136 -6.66 5.63 16.56
N GLN A 137 -6.04 4.84 15.68
CA GLN A 137 -6.68 3.70 14.99
C GLN A 137 -6.45 2.34 15.67
N GLY A 138 -5.69 2.30 16.77
CA GLY A 138 -5.48 1.08 17.56
C GLY A 138 -4.56 0.03 16.92
N VAL A 139 -3.83 0.37 15.85
CA VAL A 139 -2.83 -0.50 15.20
C VAL A 139 -1.39 -0.03 15.42
N PHE A 140 -1.19 1.08 16.13
CA PHE A 140 0.16 1.56 16.46
C PHE A 140 0.81 0.61 17.47
N ALA A 141 1.99 0.07 17.14
CA ALA A 141 2.77 -0.75 18.04
C ALA A 141 3.84 0.09 18.73
N GLU A 142 4.81 0.59 17.96
CA GLU A 142 5.93 1.36 18.49
C GLU A 142 6.62 2.23 17.44
N THR A 143 7.56 3.06 17.88
CA THR A 143 8.49 3.77 17.00
C THR A 143 9.84 3.05 17.07
N VAL A 144 10.31 2.57 15.93
CA VAL A 144 11.61 1.90 15.78
C VAL A 144 12.59 2.84 15.06
N PRO A 145 13.91 2.58 15.10
CA PRO A 145 14.85 3.38 14.32
C PRO A 145 14.41 3.49 12.85
N PHE A 146 14.25 4.73 12.37
CA PHE A 146 13.88 5.10 11.00
C PHE A 146 12.45 4.77 10.55
N ALA A 147 11.58 4.20 11.39
CA ALA A 147 10.22 3.81 10.99
C ALA A 147 9.21 3.84 12.14
N THR A 148 7.93 3.75 11.80
CA THR A 148 6.83 3.47 12.73
C THR A 148 6.31 2.06 12.49
N ALA A 149 6.22 1.27 13.56
CA ALA A 149 5.72 -0.09 13.53
C ALA A 149 4.22 -0.13 13.81
N LEU A 150 3.48 -0.83 12.96
CA LEU A 150 2.05 -1.10 13.10
C LEU A 150 1.82 -2.61 13.17
N GLU A 151 0.88 -3.02 14.02
CA GLU A 151 0.42 -4.41 14.11
C GLU A 151 -1.09 -4.45 14.19
N GLY A 152 -1.70 -5.43 13.52
CA GLY A 152 -3.14 -5.61 13.55
C GLY A 152 -3.66 -6.31 12.31
N ASP A 153 -4.98 -6.28 12.15
CA ASP A 153 -5.64 -6.81 10.96
C ASP A 153 -5.25 -6.02 9.70
N VAL A 154 -5.02 -6.73 8.60
CA VAL A 154 -4.60 -6.17 7.31
C VAL A 154 -5.47 -4.99 6.87
N ASP A 155 -6.79 -5.06 7.03
CA ASP A 155 -7.70 -4.01 6.58
C ASP A 155 -7.56 -2.74 7.42
N LYS A 156 -7.41 -2.88 8.74
CA LYS A 156 -7.20 -1.75 9.65
C LYS A 156 -5.83 -1.10 9.44
N VAL A 157 -4.79 -1.90 9.18
CA VAL A 157 -3.44 -1.37 8.93
C VAL A 157 -3.41 -0.60 7.61
N PHE A 158 -3.99 -1.13 6.52
CA PHE A 158 -4.09 -0.39 5.26
C PHE A 158 -4.91 0.89 5.39
N ALA A 159 -6.04 0.86 6.10
CA ALA A 159 -6.84 2.07 6.37
C ALA A 159 -6.02 3.13 7.12
N SER A 160 -5.25 2.71 8.14
CA SER A 160 -4.39 3.61 8.92
C SER A 160 -3.26 4.21 8.09
N LEU A 161 -2.62 3.42 7.21
CA LEU A 161 -1.61 3.89 6.28
C LEU A 161 -2.20 4.91 5.28
N TYR A 162 -3.41 4.64 4.77
CA TYR A 162 -4.11 5.54 3.87
C TYR A 162 -4.42 6.88 4.54
N GLU A 163 -4.99 6.88 5.75
CA GLU A 163 -5.26 8.12 6.49
C GLU A 163 -3.99 8.91 6.80
N CYS A 164 -2.94 8.22 7.24
CA CYS A 164 -1.62 8.80 7.49
C CYS A 164 -1.07 9.49 6.24
N PHE A 165 -1.13 8.81 5.11
CA PHE A 165 -0.73 9.35 3.82
C PHE A 165 -1.59 10.56 3.43
N MET A 166 -2.92 10.42 3.43
CA MET A 166 -3.87 11.46 3.04
C MET A 166 -3.75 12.73 3.89
N LYS A 167 -3.49 12.60 5.19
CA LYS A 167 -3.26 13.75 6.08
C LYS A 167 -1.93 14.45 5.80
N SER A 168 -0.93 13.69 5.39
CA SER A 168 0.41 14.22 5.07
C SER A 168 0.40 14.96 3.72
N VAL A 169 -0.29 14.42 2.71
CA VAL A 169 -0.36 15.02 1.36
C VAL A 169 -1.17 16.31 1.29
N GLN A 170 -1.99 16.60 2.30
CA GLN A 170 -2.65 17.91 2.43
C GLN A 170 -1.67 19.05 2.73
N GLN A 171 -0.43 18.72 3.14
CA GLN A 171 0.55 19.69 3.62
C GLN A 171 1.81 19.76 2.73
N ALA A 172 2.16 18.68 2.03
CA ALA A 172 3.33 18.63 1.15
C ALA A 172 3.22 17.50 0.10
N ARG A 173 4.17 17.47 -0.83
CA ARG A 173 4.47 16.25 -1.58
C ARG A 173 5.05 15.22 -0.63
N VAL A 174 4.62 13.97 -0.71
CA VAL A 174 4.99 12.92 0.24
C VAL A 174 5.36 11.64 -0.48
N VAL A 175 6.46 11.02 -0.04
CA VAL A 175 6.77 9.62 -0.28
C VAL A 175 6.53 8.83 1.02
N MET A 176 5.91 7.66 0.92
CA MET A 176 5.70 6.75 2.04
C MET A 176 6.20 5.35 1.66
N THR A 177 7.18 4.85 2.40
CA THR A 177 7.62 3.46 2.27
C THR A 177 6.87 2.58 3.25
N VAL A 178 6.47 1.38 2.83
CA VAL A 178 5.76 0.39 3.64
C VAL A 178 6.45 -0.96 3.45
N ASN A 179 6.75 -1.64 4.55
CA ASN A 179 7.22 -3.01 4.58
C ASN A 179 6.29 -3.82 5.49
N MET A 180 5.45 -4.66 4.90
CA MET A 180 4.35 -5.35 5.57
C MET A 180 4.51 -6.86 5.44
N SER A 181 4.49 -7.59 6.55
CA SER A 181 4.63 -9.05 6.59
C SER A 181 3.39 -9.72 7.15
N ALA A 182 3.02 -10.84 6.54
CA ALA A 182 1.94 -11.74 6.99
C ALA A 182 2.47 -13.17 7.03
N HIS A 183 1.89 -13.99 7.92
CA HIS A 183 2.21 -15.41 8.04
C HIS A 183 3.70 -15.71 8.31
N SER A 184 4.42 -14.77 8.93
CA SER A 184 5.82 -14.98 9.35
C SER A 184 5.91 -16.19 10.27
N PRO A 185 6.89 -17.10 10.11
CA PRO A 185 7.06 -18.24 11.01
C PRO A 185 7.45 -17.82 12.44
N SER A 186 7.99 -16.60 12.62
CA SER A 186 8.34 -16.07 13.93
C SER A 186 7.13 -15.68 14.77
N SER A 187 5.96 -15.43 14.17
CA SER A 187 4.75 -15.08 14.93
C SER A 187 4.07 -16.28 15.60
N LYS A 188 4.55 -17.50 15.31
CA LYS A 188 4.13 -18.75 15.95
C LYS A 188 5.02 -19.15 17.14
N ARG A 189 6.01 -18.33 17.50
CA ARG A 189 6.93 -18.59 18.61
C ARG A 189 6.48 -17.92 19.89
#